data_AF-A0A953CRC9-F1
#
_entry.id   AF-A0A953CRC9-F1
#
_cell.length_a   1.000
_cell.length_b   1.000
_cell.length_c   1.000
_cell.angle_alpha   90.00
_cell.angle_beta   90.00
_cell.angle_gamma   90.00
#
_symmetry.space_group_name_H-M   'P 1'
#
loop_
_entity.id
_entity.type
_entity.pdbx_description
1 polymer ?
#
loop_
_entity_poly.entity_id
_entity_poly.type
_entity_poly.pdbx_seq_one_letter_code
_entity_poly.pdbx_strand_id
1 'polypeptide(L)'
;MRQMFHNNSALVCKFALKFIEVANSTLAEMKQAQAEKDLPALGRLGHKLKSSAKTIGAAGFAELCEALEKAGCDNDWNEAEVLLIKIPLLLDRITRQFQKEFGEIS
;
A
#
# COMPACT_ATOMS: atom_id res chain seq x y z
N MET A 1 -17.01 26.30 17.87
CA MET A 1 -15.93 25.88 16.95
C MET A 1 -15.50 24.40 17.12
N ARG A 2 -16.39 23.45 17.48
CA ARG A 2 -16.05 22.00 17.58
C ARG A 2 -16.60 21.13 16.43
N GLN A 3 -17.35 21.70 15.48
CA GLN A 3 -17.98 20.94 14.39
C GLN A 3 -17.15 20.86 13.09
N MET A 4 -16.09 21.67 12.93
CA MET A 4 -15.28 21.66 11.69
C MET A 4 -14.19 20.58 11.65
N PHE A 5 -13.82 19.96 12.79
CA PHE A 5 -12.76 18.94 12.83
C PHE A 5 -13.27 17.49 12.79
N HIS A 6 -14.51 17.23 13.21
CA HIS A 6 -15.07 15.87 13.20
C HIS A 6 -15.31 15.30 11.80
N ASN A 7 -15.66 16.15 10.82
CA ASN A 7 -15.99 15.71 9.46
C ASN A 7 -14.75 15.26 8.66
N ASN A 8 -13.59 15.90 8.91
CA ASN A 8 -12.34 15.56 8.22
C ASN A 8 -11.77 14.21 8.69
N SER A 9 -11.89 13.90 9.98
CA SER A 9 -11.41 12.63 10.55
C SER A 9 -12.17 11.41 9.99
N ALA A 10 -13.50 11.48 9.91
CA ALA A 10 -14.33 10.39 9.36
C ALA A 10 -14.06 10.14 7.86
N LEU A 11 -13.88 11.20 7.07
CA LEU A 11 -13.52 11.08 5.65
C LEU A 11 -12.12 10.48 5.47
N VAL A 12 -11.12 10.96 6.23
CA VAL A 12 -9.76 10.41 6.21
C VAL A 12 -9.77 8.93 6.58
N CYS A 13 -10.49 8.55 7.63
CA CYS A 13 -10.63 7.15 8.05
C CYS A 13 -11.24 6.29 6.94
N LYS A 14 -12.31 6.76 6.27
CA LYS A 14 -12.92 6.07 5.13
C LYS A 14 -11.94 5.87 3.97
N PHE A 15 -11.14 6.89 3.62
CA PHE A 15 -10.13 6.76 2.56
C PHE A 15 -9.01 5.81 2.96
N ALA A 16 -8.55 5.84 4.21
CA ALA A 16 -7.54 4.92 4.72
C ALA A 16 -8.01 3.46 4.69
N LEU A 17 -9.24 3.19 5.13
CA LEU A 17 -9.83 1.85 5.07
C LEU A 17 -9.93 1.34 3.63
N LYS A 18 -10.39 2.20 2.71
CA LYS A 18 -10.44 1.86 1.28
C LYS A 18 -9.06 1.60 0.68
N PHE A 19 -8.05 2.38 1.08
CA PHE A 19 -6.67 2.14 0.69
C PHE A 19 -6.18 0.77 1.20
N ILE A 20 -6.42 0.43 2.46
CA ILE A 20 -6.02 -0.85 3.06
C ILE A 20 -6.69 -2.02 2.32
N GLU A 21 -7.96 -1.90 1.96
CA GLU A 21 -8.68 -2.89 1.16
C GLU A 21 -8.02 -3.11 -0.22
N VAL A 22 -7.80 -2.02 -0.96
CA VAL A 22 -7.13 -2.07 -2.28
C VAL A 22 -5.72 -2.64 -2.17
N ALA A 23 -4.99 -2.26 -1.12
CA ALA A 23 -3.63 -2.71 -0.90
C ALA A 23 -3.59 -4.22 -0.64
N ASN A 24 -4.48 -4.75 0.21
CA ASN A 24 -4.56 -6.19 0.47
C ASN A 24 -4.95 -7.01 -0.76
N SER A 25 -5.93 -6.54 -1.55
CA SER A 25 -6.29 -7.21 -2.81
C SER A 25 -5.11 -7.27 -3.77
N THR A 26 -4.40 -6.14 -3.93
CA THR A 26 -3.27 -6.08 -4.86
C THR A 26 -2.07 -6.89 -4.35
N LEU A 27 -1.86 -7.00 -3.04
CA LEU A 27 -0.85 -7.90 -2.47
C LEU A 27 -1.16 -9.37 -2.75
N ALA A 28 -2.44 -9.76 -2.78
CA ALA A 28 -2.82 -11.11 -3.20
C ALA A 28 -2.52 -11.33 -4.69
N GLU A 29 -2.80 -10.34 -5.55
CA GLU A 29 -2.41 -10.36 -6.97
C GLU A 29 -0.87 -10.47 -7.13
N MET A 30 -0.10 -9.75 -6.32
CA MET A 30 1.38 -9.81 -6.34
C MET A 30 1.91 -11.20 -5.97
N LYS A 31 1.27 -11.89 -5.01
CA LYS A 31 1.65 -13.27 -4.67
C LYS A 31 1.41 -14.24 -5.83
N GLN A 32 0.33 -14.05 -6.59
CA GLN A 32 0.07 -14.86 -7.78
C GLN A 32 1.11 -14.58 -8.88
N ALA A 33 1.35 -13.30 -9.19
CA ALA A 33 2.38 -12.90 -10.15
C ALA A 33 3.78 -13.40 -9.75
N GLN A 34 4.10 -13.42 -8.45
CA GLN A 34 5.33 -14.02 -7.94
C GLN A 34 5.40 -15.53 -8.23
N ALA A 35 4.33 -16.27 -7.94
CA ALA A 35 4.26 -17.71 -8.19
C ALA A 35 4.38 -18.05 -9.68
N GLU A 36 3.83 -17.21 -10.55
CA GLU A 36 3.90 -17.34 -12.01
C GLU A 36 5.23 -16.81 -12.60
N LYS A 37 6.09 -16.21 -11.76
CA LYS A 37 7.32 -15.53 -12.18
C LYS A 37 7.08 -14.41 -13.22
N ASP A 38 5.95 -13.73 -13.13
CA ASP A 38 5.59 -12.58 -13.98
C ASP A 38 6.08 -11.27 -13.35
N LEU A 39 7.37 -10.98 -13.56
CA LEU A 39 8.00 -9.75 -13.08
C LEU A 39 7.40 -8.47 -13.71
N PRO A 40 7.05 -8.44 -15.02
CA PRO A 40 6.29 -7.33 -15.58
C PRO A 40 4.95 -7.07 -14.88
N ALA A 41 4.21 -8.11 -14.49
CA ALA A 41 2.99 -7.94 -13.70
C ALA A 41 3.27 -7.34 -12.32
N LEU A 42 4.33 -7.80 -11.63
CA LEU A 42 4.75 -7.20 -10.36
C LEU A 42 5.01 -5.70 -10.48
N GLY A 43 5.69 -5.27 -11.56
CA GLY A 43 5.94 -3.86 -11.83
C GLY A 43 4.65 -3.05 -12.02
N ARG A 44 3.69 -3.57 -12.81
CA ARG A 44 2.37 -2.93 -13.00
C ARG A 44 1.57 -2.85 -11.70
N LEU A 45 1.62 -3.88 -10.86
CA LEU A 45 0.96 -3.91 -9.56
C LEU A 45 1.59 -2.92 -8.59
N GLY A 46 2.92 -2.76 -8.61
CA GLY A 46 3.65 -1.71 -7.90
C GLY A 46 3.16 -0.32 -8.28
N HIS A 47 3.07 -0.02 -9.58
CA HIS A 47 2.55 1.26 -10.08
C HIS A 47 1.11 1.56 -9.61
N LYS A 48 0.22 0.57 -9.66
CA LYS A 48 -1.17 0.66 -9.17
C LYS A 48 -1.21 1.02 -7.68
N LEU A 49 -0.40 0.33 -6.87
CA LEU A 49 -0.32 0.54 -5.42
C LEU A 49 0.26 1.91 -5.06
N LYS A 50 1.29 2.36 -5.81
CA LYS A 50 1.94 3.68 -5.65
C LYS A 50 0.93 4.82 -5.70
N SER A 51 0.06 4.83 -6.72
CA SER A 51 -0.96 5.87 -6.89
C SER A 51 -1.95 5.91 -5.74
N SER A 52 -2.33 4.74 -5.23
CA SER A 52 -3.25 4.61 -4.09
C SER A 52 -2.59 5.13 -2.80
N ALA A 53 -1.30 4.84 -2.60
CA ALA A 53 -0.52 5.27 -1.45
C ALA A 53 -0.29 6.80 -1.42
N LYS A 54 0.00 7.41 -2.58
CA LYS A 54 0.14 8.87 -2.69
C LYS A 54 -1.14 9.61 -2.31
N THR A 55 -2.30 9.05 -2.64
CA THR A 55 -3.61 9.64 -2.35
C THR A 55 -3.87 9.82 -0.84
N ILE A 56 -3.36 8.90 -0.02
CA ILE A 56 -3.53 8.96 1.46
C ILE A 56 -2.29 9.51 2.18
N GLY A 57 -1.29 10.01 1.44
CA GLY A 57 -0.05 10.55 2.03
C GLY A 57 0.93 9.50 2.57
N ALA A 58 0.78 8.21 2.20
CA ALA A 58 1.67 7.14 2.64
C ALA A 58 2.97 7.11 1.83
N ALA A 59 3.80 8.15 1.98
CA ALA A 59 5.01 8.38 1.16
C ALA A 59 5.98 7.19 1.17
N GLY A 60 6.38 6.68 2.35
CA GLY A 60 7.29 5.53 2.44
C GLY A 60 6.73 4.24 1.83
N PHE A 61 5.40 4.09 1.80
CA PHE A 61 4.78 2.97 1.10
C PHE A 61 4.81 3.17 -0.41
N ALA A 62 4.55 4.39 -0.88
CA ALA A 62 4.65 4.74 -2.30
C ALA A 62 6.08 4.54 -2.85
N GLU A 63 7.11 4.83 -2.06
CA GLU A 63 8.52 4.60 -2.42
C GLU A 63 8.84 3.11 -2.63
N LEU A 64 8.38 2.22 -1.75
CA LEU A 64 8.55 0.77 -1.95
C LEU A 64 7.82 0.27 -3.20
N CYS A 65 6.64 0.83 -3.49
CA CYS A 65 5.87 0.48 -4.68
C CYS A 65 6.56 0.96 -5.97
N GLU A 66 7.19 2.14 -5.92
CA GLU A 66 7.99 2.68 -7.03
C GLU A 66 9.27 1.87 -7.25
N ALA A 67 9.92 1.41 -6.18
CA ALA A 67 11.05 0.49 -6.29
C ALA A 67 10.63 -0.83 -6.96
N LEU A 68 9.43 -1.34 -6.67
CA LEU A 68 8.91 -2.58 -7.28
C LEU A 68 8.57 -2.38 -8.76
N GLU A 69 7.97 -1.24 -9.10
CA GLU A 69 7.74 -0.83 -10.48
C GLU A 69 9.06 -0.82 -11.27
N LYS A 70 10.10 -0.20 -10.70
CA LYS A 70 11.43 -0.13 -11.31
C LYS A 70 12.08 -1.51 -11.45
N ALA A 71 12.04 -2.34 -10.41
CA ALA A 71 12.55 -3.72 -10.47
C ALA A 71 11.87 -4.53 -11.58
N GLY A 72 10.56 -4.29 -11.80
CA GLY A 72 9.80 -4.82 -12.92
C GLY A 72 10.34 -4.41 -14.30
N CYS A 73 10.70 -3.13 -14.47
CA CYS A 73 11.29 -2.61 -15.71
C CYS A 73 12.72 -3.10 -15.94
N ASP A 74 13.52 -3.17 -14.87
CA ASP A 74 14.94 -3.51 -14.92
C ASP A 74 15.18 -5.04 -14.96
N ASN A 75 14.11 -5.84 -14.90
CA ASN A 75 14.15 -7.30 -14.74
C ASN A 75 14.95 -7.78 -13.51
N ASP A 76 14.91 -7.01 -12.41
CA ASP A 76 15.63 -7.32 -11.17
C ASP A 76 14.74 -8.13 -10.22
N TRP A 77 14.81 -9.46 -10.34
CA TRP A 77 14.09 -10.38 -9.45
C TRP A 77 14.54 -10.32 -8.00
N ASN A 78 15.83 -10.08 -7.76
CA ASN A 78 16.36 -10.07 -6.39
C ASN A 78 15.78 -8.89 -5.61
N GLU A 79 15.75 -7.70 -6.23
CA GLU A 79 15.13 -6.53 -5.62
C GLU A 79 13.61 -6.72 -5.47
N ALA A 80 12.94 -7.29 -6.47
CA ALA A 80 11.51 -7.57 -6.40
C ALA A 80 11.15 -8.50 -5.22
N GLU A 81 11.92 -9.57 -4.98
CA GLU A 81 11.70 -10.47 -3.84
C GLU A 81 11.87 -9.76 -2.50
N VAL A 82 12.88 -8.91 -2.35
CA VAL A 82 13.08 -8.10 -1.15
C VAL A 82 11.89 -7.16 -0.92
N LEU A 83 11.39 -6.54 -1.97
CA LEU A 83 10.25 -5.62 -1.89
C LEU A 83 8.93 -6.34 -1.60
N LEU A 84 8.72 -7.54 -2.13
CA LEU A 84 7.56 -8.38 -1.83
C LEU A 84 7.48 -8.80 -0.36
N ILE A 85 8.59 -8.76 0.37
CA ILE A 85 8.62 -8.94 1.83
C ILE A 85 8.34 -7.62 2.56
N LYS A 86 8.96 -6.52 2.11
CA LYS A 86 8.88 -5.21 2.78
C LYS A 86 7.49 -4.56 2.66
N ILE A 87 6.85 -4.63 1.49
CA ILE A 87 5.56 -3.95 1.24
C ILE A 87 4.46 -4.47 2.18
N PRO A 88 4.23 -5.80 2.33
CA PRO A 88 3.22 -6.31 3.27
C PRO A 88 3.50 -5.92 4.74
N LEU A 89 4.77 -5.94 5.17
CA LEU A 89 5.15 -5.56 6.53
C LEU A 89 4.84 -4.09 6.82
N LEU A 90 5.11 -3.21 5.86
CA LEU A 90 4.79 -1.80 6.01
C LEU A 90 3.27 -1.55 6.00
N LEU A 91 2.51 -2.29 5.17
CA LEU A 91 1.04 -2.22 5.19
C LEU A 91 0.47 -2.62 6.55
N ASP A 92 0.97 -3.70 7.16
CA ASP A 92 0.54 -4.14 8.49
C ASP A 92 0.84 -3.07 9.55
N ARG A 93 2.03 -2.46 9.50
CA ARG A 93 2.39 -1.35 10.39
C ARG A 93 1.45 -0.15 10.23
N ILE A 94 1.17 0.25 9.00
CA ILE A 94 0.23 1.35 8.69
C ILE A 94 -1.16 1.01 9.23
N THR A 95 -1.66 -0.19 8.96
CA THR A 95 -2.98 -0.65 9.40
C THR A 95 -3.11 -0.63 10.93
N ARG A 96 -2.10 -1.11 11.65
CA ARG A 96 -2.08 -1.07 13.12
C ARG A 96 -2.05 0.36 13.67
N GLN A 97 -1.30 1.26 13.02
CA GLN A 97 -1.24 2.66 13.45
C GLN A 97 -2.61 3.33 13.29
N PHE A 98 -3.26 3.12 12.14
CA PHE A 98 -4.64 3.58 11.92
C PHE A 98 -5.62 3.01 12.95
N GLN A 99 -5.54 1.71 13.24
CA GLN A 99 -6.41 1.09 14.26
C GLN A 99 -6.20 1.67 15.65
N LYS A 100 -4.96 2.04 16.04
CA LYS A 100 -4.69 2.69 17.32
C LYS A 100 -5.24 4.12 17.38
N GLU A 101 -5.04 4.91 16.33
CA GLU A 101 -5.45 6.31 16.29
C GLU A 101 -6.96 6.49 16.17
N PHE A 102 -7.66 5.59 15.48
CA PHE A 102 -9.08 5.72 15.17
C PHE A 102 -9.96 4.67 15.87
N GLY A 103 -9.38 3.61 16.45
CA GLY A 103 -10.09 2.58 17.20
C GLY A 103 -10.49 3.01 18.62
N GLU A 104 -9.88 4.06 19.17
CA GLU A 104 -10.30 4.67 20.45
C GLU A 104 -11.47 5.67 20.28
N ILE A 105 -11.94 5.91 19.05
CA ILE A 105 -13.02 6.87 18.73
C ILE A 105 -14.40 6.18 18.63
N SER A 106 -14.49 4.86 18.89
CA SER A 106 -15.75 4.10 18.89
C SER A 106 -16.31 3.89 20.30
#